data_AF-A0A7C3DK25-F1
#
_entry.id   AF-A0A7C3DK25-F1
#
_cell.length_a   1.000
_cell.length_b   1.000
_cell.length_c   1.000
_cell.angle_alpha   90.00
_cell.angle_beta   90.00
_cell.angle_gamma   90.00
#
_symmetry.space_group_name_H-M   'P 1'
#
loop_
_entity.id
_entity.type
_entity.pdbx_description
1 polymer ?
#
loop_
_entity_poly.entity_id
_entity_poly.type
_entity_poly.pdbx_seq_one_letter_code
_entity_poly.pdbx_strand_id
1 'polypeptide(L)'
;MRGVNAWVGLAAGWLGAGGLGAAELTVNEDFSGDPAGRGWRIFGEAALFHWDAGGGRLAVTWDSSQSNSYFYLPLGRTLRKADEFELSFTVRLSAVQLGSTPGKPYTFEIAVGLLNLTAATRPDFLRGTGFNSPNLLEWDYFPDSGFGATVAATLISEQHQWATSFNSPLPLETDVEYRFRLVFTPEDRRLRATMEAGNSLTPLQDVQLKDGFDDFSLDTLAVMSYSDAGQDPQFAGSIRAEGVVDDLWLEVRPPAIQEFHGALEQGAWRATFIGRADFDYTLEASDDLRAWTAVAGPIPGTGTVQSLTDPRPMAARAFYRLRAARR
;
A
#
# COMPACT_ATOMS: atom_id res chain seq x y z
N MET A 1 -60.47 7.93 -18.74
CA MET A 1 -59.32 8.68 -18.20
C MET A 1 -58.74 7.90 -17.03
N ARG A 2 -57.44 7.54 -17.15
CA ARG A 2 -56.47 7.06 -16.13
C ARG A 2 -56.92 5.85 -15.28
N GLY A 3 -56.37 4.64 -15.40
CA GLY A 3 -55.02 4.23 -15.79
C GLY A 3 -54.34 3.60 -14.57
N VAL A 4 -54.32 2.27 -14.52
CA VAL A 4 -53.73 1.37 -13.50
C VAL A 4 -52.21 1.58 -13.40
N ASN A 5 -51.62 1.36 -12.22
CA ASN A 5 -50.34 0.64 -12.09
C ASN A 5 -50.15 0.07 -10.68
N ALA A 6 -50.20 -1.25 -10.60
CA ALA A 6 -49.75 -2.06 -9.48
C ALA A 6 -48.22 -2.22 -9.59
N TRP A 7 -47.51 -2.00 -8.49
CA TRP A 7 -46.10 -2.40 -8.38
C TRP A 7 -46.03 -3.72 -7.63
N VAL A 8 -45.75 -4.79 -8.37
CA VAL A 8 -45.28 -6.07 -7.83
C VAL A 8 -43.78 -5.93 -7.61
N GLY A 9 -43.37 -5.80 -6.35
CA GLY A 9 -41.97 -5.96 -5.96
C GLY A 9 -41.69 -7.43 -5.69
N LEU A 10 -40.97 -8.09 -6.60
CA LEU A 10 -40.43 -9.43 -6.40
C LEU A 10 -39.49 -9.42 -5.18
N ALA A 11 -39.87 -10.15 -4.13
CA ALA A 11 -38.94 -10.56 -3.07
C ALA A 11 -38.03 -11.67 -3.63
N ALA A 12 -36.85 -11.30 -4.11
CA ALA A 12 -35.79 -12.26 -4.37
C ALA A 12 -35.15 -12.61 -3.02
N GLY A 13 -35.63 -13.68 -2.39
CA GLY A 13 -34.95 -14.29 -1.25
C GLY A 13 -33.63 -14.90 -1.72
N TRP A 14 -32.51 -14.27 -1.38
CA TRP A 14 -31.20 -14.91 -1.49
C TRP A 14 -30.92 -15.66 -0.20
N LEU A 15 -30.78 -16.98 -0.32
CA LEU A 15 -30.10 -17.82 0.66
C LEU A 15 -28.70 -17.24 0.83
N GLY A 16 -28.41 -16.69 2.02
CA GLY A 16 -27.11 -16.13 2.35
C GLY A 16 -26.03 -17.19 2.25
N ALA A 17 -25.22 -17.11 1.19
CA ALA A 17 -23.83 -17.49 1.32
C ALA A 17 -23.27 -16.61 2.45
N GLY A 18 -22.78 -17.22 3.53
CA GLY A 18 -22.10 -16.47 4.59
C GLY A 18 -21.02 -15.63 3.93
N GLY A 19 -21.17 -14.30 3.95
CA GLY A 19 -20.18 -13.39 3.40
C GLY A 19 -18.89 -13.60 4.18
N LEU A 20 -17.90 -14.20 3.54
CA LEU A 20 -16.54 -14.20 4.05
C LEU A 20 -15.95 -12.85 3.68
N GLY A 21 -15.67 -12.02 4.67
CA GLY A 21 -14.92 -10.78 4.45
C GLY A 21 -13.54 -11.05 3.85
N ALA A 22 -12.86 -10.00 3.40
CA ALA A 22 -11.47 -10.10 2.98
C ALA A 22 -10.64 -10.70 4.13
N ALA A 23 -9.95 -11.81 3.85
CA ALA A 23 -9.07 -12.43 4.81
C ALA A 23 -7.81 -11.58 5.04
N GLU A 24 -7.21 -11.74 6.19
CA GLU A 24 -5.84 -11.30 6.43
C GLU A 24 -4.89 -11.97 5.41
N LEU A 25 -3.92 -11.22 4.90
CA LEU A 25 -2.86 -11.75 4.04
C LEU A 25 -1.53 -11.56 4.76
N THR A 26 -0.78 -12.63 4.87
CA THR A 26 0.60 -12.60 5.37
C THR A 26 1.51 -13.20 4.31
N VAL A 27 2.57 -12.47 3.96
CA VAL A 27 3.70 -12.95 3.18
C VAL A 27 4.91 -12.95 4.09
N ASN A 28 5.65 -14.06 4.10
CA ASN A 28 6.93 -14.18 4.77
C ASN A 28 7.92 -14.82 3.80
N GLU A 29 9.00 -14.12 3.50
CA GLU A 29 10.05 -14.55 2.58
C GLU A 29 11.42 -14.25 3.18
N ASP A 30 12.09 -15.29 3.63
CA ASP A 30 13.44 -15.27 4.21
C ASP A 30 14.51 -15.82 3.25
N PHE A 31 14.12 -16.08 1.99
CA PHE A 31 14.94 -16.63 0.90
C PHE A 31 15.76 -17.88 1.24
N SER A 32 15.39 -18.60 2.30
CA SER A 32 16.07 -19.83 2.75
C SER A 32 15.93 -21.00 1.75
N GLY A 33 14.96 -20.92 0.84
CA GLY A 33 14.79 -21.85 -0.29
C GLY A 33 14.50 -21.11 -1.59
N ASP A 34 14.27 -21.84 -2.69
CA ASP A 34 14.05 -21.23 -4.02
C ASP A 34 12.76 -20.38 -4.05
N PRO A 35 12.86 -19.05 -4.24
CA PRO A 35 11.69 -18.17 -4.25
C PRO A 35 10.81 -18.37 -5.48
N ALA A 36 11.33 -18.88 -6.60
CA ALA A 36 10.51 -19.15 -7.78
C ALA A 36 9.45 -20.24 -7.50
N GLY A 37 9.81 -21.24 -6.68
CA GLY A 37 8.88 -22.26 -6.20
C GLY A 37 7.79 -21.73 -5.26
N ARG A 38 7.98 -20.53 -4.70
CA ARG A 38 7.03 -19.82 -3.83
C ARG A 38 6.26 -18.70 -4.55
N GLY A 39 6.39 -18.62 -5.88
CA GLY A 39 5.60 -17.73 -6.71
C GLY A 39 6.27 -16.39 -7.03
N TRP A 40 7.52 -16.17 -6.58
CA TRP A 40 8.30 -15.02 -7.03
C TRP A 40 8.65 -15.13 -8.50
N ARG A 41 8.69 -13.97 -9.17
CA ARG A 41 8.89 -13.84 -10.60
C ARG A 41 9.78 -12.65 -10.91
N ILE A 42 10.27 -12.62 -12.14
CA ILE A 42 11.06 -11.51 -12.66
C ILE A 42 10.32 -10.87 -13.84
N PHE A 43 10.37 -9.54 -13.88
CA PHE A 43 10.06 -8.73 -15.06
C PHE A 43 11.29 -7.88 -15.39
N GLY A 44 11.57 -7.66 -16.68
CA GLY A 44 12.72 -6.88 -17.13
C GLY A 44 14.02 -7.68 -17.21
N GLU A 45 15.13 -7.07 -16.84
CA GLU A 45 16.47 -7.66 -16.89
C GLU A 45 16.69 -8.63 -15.72
N ALA A 46 16.70 -9.93 -16.03
CA ALA A 46 16.81 -10.97 -15.01
C ALA A 46 18.19 -11.07 -14.38
N ALA A 47 19.25 -10.63 -15.05
CA ALA A 47 20.61 -10.65 -14.50
C ALA A 47 20.77 -9.73 -13.27
N LEU A 48 19.82 -8.81 -13.03
CA LEU A 48 19.82 -7.93 -11.86
C LEU A 48 19.41 -8.65 -10.56
N PHE A 49 18.83 -9.85 -10.64
CA PHE A 49 18.30 -10.56 -9.48
C PHE A 49 18.83 -11.99 -9.45
N HIS A 50 19.50 -12.34 -8.35
CA HIS A 50 20.07 -13.66 -8.17
C HIS A 50 19.74 -14.21 -6.78
N TRP A 51 19.03 -15.33 -6.73
CA TRP A 51 18.89 -16.08 -5.49
C TRP A 51 20.17 -16.85 -5.20
N ASP A 52 20.88 -16.44 -4.15
CA ASP A 52 22.09 -17.09 -3.65
C ASP A 52 21.69 -18.25 -2.72
N ALA A 53 21.56 -19.46 -3.29
CA ALA A 53 21.17 -20.64 -2.55
C ALA A 53 22.14 -21.01 -1.41
N GLY A 54 23.41 -20.63 -1.51
CA GLY A 54 24.40 -20.89 -0.45
C GLY A 54 24.30 -19.91 0.71
N GLY A 55 23.89 -18.67 0.42
CA GLY A 55 23.67 -17.61 1.41
C GLY A 55 22.24 -17.52 1.92
N GLY A 56 21.26 -18.15 1.26
CA GLY A 56 19.85 -18.11 1.63
C GLY A 56 19.23 -16.73 1.49
N ARG A 57 19.59 -15.97 0.44
CA ARG A 57 19.23 -14.55 0.29
C ARG A 57 19.06 -14.13 -1.16
N LEU A 58 18.37 -13.02 -1.39
CA LEU A 58 18.29 -12.40 -2.71
C LEU A 58 19.43 -11.40 -2.89
N ALA A 59 20.38 -11.70 -3.78
CA ALA A 59 21.36 -10.74 -4.27
C ALA A 59 20.74 -9.88 -5.38
N VAL A 60 20.97 -8.57 -5.31
CA VAL A 60 20.35 -7.59 -6.19
C VAL A 60 21.41 -6.64 -6.74
N THR A 61 21.32 -6.35 -8.02
CA THR A 61 21.99 -5.24 -8.67
C THR A 61 20.94 -4.22 -9.07
N TRP A 62 20.97 -3.04 -8.46
CA TRP A 62 20.22 -1.88 -8.94
C TRP A 62 21.05 -1.19 -10.01
N ASP A 63 20.62 -1.24 -11.27
CA ASP A 63 21.31 -0.59 -12.39
C ASP A 63 20.31 0.24 -13.18
N SER A 64 20.40 1.56 -13.02
CA SER A 64 19.45 2.47 -13.64
C SER A 64 19.65 2.62 -15.15
N SER A 65 20.75 2.13 -15.71
CA SER A 65 20.96 2.12 -17.16
C SER A 65 20.09 1.08 -17.87
N GLN A 66 19.55 0.11 -17.14
CA GLN A 66 18.65 -0.91 -17.66
C GLN A 66 17.19 -0.42 -17.70
N SER A 67 16.31 -1.17 -18.37
CA SER A 67 14.86 -0.98 -18.27
C SER A 67 14.39 -1.27 -16.84
N ASN A 68 13.25 -0.69 -16.45
CA ASN A 68 12.60 -1.05 -15.18
C ASN A 68 12.49 -2.57 -15.04
N SER A 69 12.99 -3.07 -13.92
CA SER A 69 13.07 -4.50 -13.65
C SER A 69 12.63 -4.78 -12.22
N TYR A 70 11.91 -5.87 -12.03
CA TYR A 70 11.25 -6.21 -10.78
C TYR A 70 11.49 -7.67 -10.44
N PHE A 71 11.93 -7.94 -9.23
CA PHE A 71 11.78 -9.25 -8.59
C PHE A 71 10.56 -9.17 -7.67
N TYR A 72 9.48 -9.88 -8.01
CA TYR A 72 8.16 -9.58 -7.50
C TYR A 72 7.31 -10.79 -7.14
N LEU A 73 6.35 -10.58 -6.23
CA LEU A 73 5.35 -11.53 -5.79
C LEU A 73 3.94 -10.91 -5.94
N PRO A 74 3.08 -11.43 -6.85
CA PRO A 74 1.68 -11.02 -6.91
C PRO A 74 0.94 -11.41 -5.63
N LEU A 75 0.18 -10.48 -5.05
CA LEU A 75 -0.51 -10.71 -3.77
C LEU A 75 -1.83 -11.47 -3.91
N GLY A 76 -2.37 -11.58 -5.13
CA GLY A 76 -3.70 -12.14 -5.38
C GLY A 76 -4.86 -11.26 -4.87
N ARG A 77 -4.55 -10.07 -4.34
CA ARG A 77 -5.50 -9.03 -3.94
C ARG A 77 -4.91 -7.65 -4.20
N THR A 78 -5.78 -6.66 -4.32
CA THR A 78 -5.41 -5.25 -4.45
C THR A 78 -5.58 -4.55 -3.11
N LEU A 79 -4.53 -3.86 -2.66
CA LEU A 79 -4.51 -2.99 -1.50
C LEU A 79 -4.86 -1.56 -1.92
N ARG A 80 -5.65 -0.90 -1.08
CA ARG A 80 -6.17 0.44 -1.27
C ARG A 80 -5.95 1.29 -0.03
N LYS A 81 -6.29 2.58 -0.10
CA LYS A 81 -6.16 3.51 1.04
C LYS A 81 -6.99 3.16 2.28
N ALA A 82 -7.92 2.20 2.15
CA ALA A 82 -8.75 1.72 3.24
C ALA A 82 -8.19 0.44 3.91
N ASP A 83 -7.19 -0.19 3.32
CA ASP A 83 -6.50 -1.34 3.91
C ASP A 83 -5.44 -0.85 4.90
N GLU A 84 -5.25 -1.62 5.97
CA GLU A 84 -4.14 -1.44 6.91
C GLU A 84 -3.09 -2.48 6.55
N PHE A 85 -1.84 -2.06 6.35
CA PHE A 85 -0.79 -2.99 5.96
C PHE A 85 0.58 -2.55 6.49
N GLU A 86 1.46 -3.53 6.55
CA GLU A 86 2.81 -3.41 7.08
C GLU A 86 3.77 -4.18 6.19
N LEU A 87 4.80 -3.48 5.70
CA LEU A 87 5.91 -4.06 4.97
C LEU A 87 7.17 -3.92 5.82
N SER A 88 7.92 -5.00 6.02
CA SER A 88 9.29 -4.94 6.53
C SER A 88 10.23 -5.81 5.72
N PHE A 89 11.51 -5.44 5.73
CA PHE A 89 12.58 -6.16 5.05
C PHE A 89 13.93 -5.73 5.61
N THR A 90 14.96 -6.52 5.34
CA THR A 90 16.35 -6.12 5.54
C THR A 90 17.01 -5.77 4.22
N VAL A 91 17.95 -4.83 4.26
CA VAL A 91 18.82 -4.48 3.14
C VAL A 91 20.24 -4.29 3.63
N ARG A 92 21.20 -4.78 2.84
CA ARG A 92 22.63 -4.55 3.04
C ARG A 92 23.29 -4.28 1.71
N LEU A 93 23.80 -3.08 1.53
CA LEU A 93 24.49 -2.66 0.31
C LEU A 93 25.97 -3.07 0.40
N SER A 94 26.53 -3.69 -0.64
CA SER A 94 27.95 -4.01 -0.72
C SER A 94 28.73 -3.04 -1.61
N ALA A 95 28.06 -2.40 -2.56
CA ALA A 95 28.66 -1.40 -3.43
C ALA A 95 27.63 -0.37 -3.88
N VAL A 96 28.06 0.88 -4.02
CA VAL A 96 27.25 1.97 -4.56
C VAL A 96 28.13 2.83 -5.46
N GLN A 97 27.69 3.00 -6.70
CA GLN A 97 28.29 3.89 -7.68
C GLN A 97 27.22 4.84 -8.22
N LEU A 98 27.46 6.14 -8.05
CA LEU A 98 26.66 7.20 -8.64
C LEU A 98 27.19 7.57 -10.03
N GLY A 99 26.36 8.16 -10.87
CA GLY A 99 26.80 8.61 -12.18
C GLY A 99 27.23 7.47 -13.12
N SER A 100 26.64 6.28 -12.95
CA SER A 100 26.92 5.10 -13.77
C SER A 100 26.57 5.30 -15.25
N THR A 101 25.61 6.18 -15.55
CA THR A 101 25.18 6.52 -16.92
C THR A 101 25.83 7.83 -17.39
N PRO A 102 26.48 7.87 -18.56
CA PRO A 102 27.07 9.09 -19.11
C PRO A 102 26.07 10.25 -19.20
N GLY A 103 26.46 11.42 -18.66
CA GLY A 103 25.61 12.61 -18.63
C GLY A 103 24.59 12.66 -17.49
N LYS A 104 24.60 11.70 -16.56
CA LYS A 104 23.69 11.66 -15.40
C LYS A 104 24.44 11.58 -14.07
N PRO A 105 25.20 12.62 -13.68
CA PRO A 105 26.19 12.54 -12.60
C PRO A 105 25.60 12.44 -11.18
N TYR A 106 24.30 12.68 -11.00
CA TYR A 106 23.66 12.72 -9.69
C TYR A 106 23.17 11.33 -9.24
N THR A 107 22.51 11.30 -8.07
CA THR A 107 21.96 10.07 -7.48
C THR A 107 20.64 9.63 -8.12
N PHE A 108 20.36 8.33 -8.04
CA PHE A 108 19.08 7.73 -8.42
C PHE A 108 18.71 6.67 -7.38
N GLU A 109 17.42 6.31 -7.30
CA GLU A 109 16.92 5.55 -6.15
C GLU A 109 17.21 4.05 -6.21
N ILE A 110 17.42 3.48 -5.02
CA ILE A 110 17.28 2.06 -4.70
C ILE A 110 15.91 1.88 -4.06
N ALA A 111 15.09 0.93 -4.54
CA ALA A 111 13.70 0.84 -4.09
C ALA A 111 13.23 -0.59 -3.74
N VAL A 112 12.41 -0.69 -2.69
CA VAL A 112 11.67 -1.89 -2.24
C VAL A 112 10.28 -1.45 -1.78
N GLY A 113 9.24 -2.20 -2.12
CA GLY A 113 7.88 -1.70 -1.90
C GLY A 113 6.77 -2.49 -2.57
N LEU A 114 5.63 -1.82 -2.70
CA LEU A 114 4.41 -2.33 -3.32
C LEU A 114 4.09 -1.51 -4.57
N LEU A 115 3.61 -2.17 -5.62
CA LEU A 115 3.27 -1.52 -6.88
C LEU A 115 1.99 -2.11 -7.50
N ASN A 116 1.45 -1.41 -8.49
CA ASN A 116 0.51 -1.98 -9.44
C ASN A 116 1.28 -2.60 -10.62
N LEU A 117 1.30 -3.93 -10.74
CA LEU A 117 2.15 -4.58 -11.76
C LEU A 117 1.70 -4.25 -13.18
N THR A 118 0.39 -4.12 -13.41
CA THR A 118 -0.14 -3.75 -14.72
C THR A 118 0.29 -2.35 -15.12
N ALA A 119 0.35 -1.40 -14.19
CA ALA A 119 0.84 -0.05 -14.46
C ALA A 119 2.37 -0.03 -14.61
N ALA A 120 3.09 -0.64 -13.67
CA ALA A 120 4.56 -0.61 -13.58
C ALA A 120 5.27 -1.23 -14.80
N THR A 121 4.62 -2.18 -15.47
CA THR A 121 5.18 -2.88 -16.64
C THR A 121 4.84 -2.21 -17.97
N ARG A 122 4.12 -1.08 -17.97
CA ARG A 122 3.81 -0.35 -19.19
C ARG A 122 5.05 0.36 -19.73
N PRO A 123 5.21 0.48 -21.06
CA PRO A 123 6.34 1.21 -21.65
C PRO A 123 6.41 2.70 -21.28
N ASP A 124 5.28 3.30 -20.88
CA ASP A 124 5.19 4.71 -20.45
C ASP A 124 5.33 4.89 -18.94
N PHE A 125 5.60 3.81 -18.18
CA PHE A 125 5.94 3.89 -16.77
C PHE A 125 7.41 4.31 -16.61
N LEU A 126 7.63 5.60 -16.38
CA LEU A 126 8.97 6.20 -16.33
C LEU A 126 9.20 6.83 -14.96
N ARG A 127 9.79 6.06 -14.04
CA ARG A 127 10.05 6.53 -12.67
C ARG A 127 10.97 7.76 -12.64
N GLY A 128 11.96 7.82 -13.52
CA GLY A 128 12.88 8.95 -13.64
C GLY A 128 12.23 10.29 -14.02
N THR A 129 11.01 10.30 -14.55
CA THR A 129 10.29 11.56 -14.82
C THR A 129 9.78 12.25 -13.54
N GLY A 130 9.69 11.50 -12.42
CA GLY A 130 9.03 11.97 -11.20
C GLY A 130 7.52 12.19 -11.35
N PHE A 131 6.91 11.69 -12.43
CA PHE A 131 5.47 11.87 -12.67
C PHE A 131 4.81 10.61 -13.22
N ASN A 132 5.43 9.93 -14.19
CA ASN A 132 4.84 8.80 -14.91
C ASN A 132 4.96 7.45 -14.17
N SER A 133 4.61 7.43 -12.89
CA SER A 133 4.72 6.23 -12.03
C SER A 133 3.63 6.20 -10.93
N PRO A 134 2.34 6.13 -11.31
CA PRO A 134 1.24 6.08 -10.34
C PRO A 134 1.16 4.71 -9.64
N ASN A 135 0.38 4.64 -8.56
CA ASN A 135 0.13 3.42 -7.78
C ASN A 135 1.40 2.75 -7.26
N LEU A 136 2.14 3.49 -6.43
CA LEU A 136 3.36 3.03 -5.79
C LEU A 136 3.31 3.27 -4.29
N LEU A 137 3.91 2.36 -3.54
CA LEU A 137 4.40 2.59 -2.19
C LEU A 137 5.83 2.08 -2.13
N GLU A 138 6.76 2.95 -1.75
CA GLU A 138 8.19 2.63 -1.83
C GLU A 138 8.90 3.08 -0.55
N TRP A 139 9.84 2.26 -0.13
CA TRP A 139 11.03 2.73 0.53
C TRP A 139 12.07 3.04 -0.55
N ASP A 140 12.66 4.23 -0.48
CA ASP A 140 13.66 4.68 -1.43
C ASP A 140 14.94 5.07 -0.68
N TYR A 141 16.10 4.66 -1.19
CA TYR A 141 17.38 5.19 -0.76
C TYR A 141 18.08 5.91 -1.92
N PHE A 142 18.44 7.16 -1.66
CA PHE A 142 19.24 8.01 -2.54
C PHE A 142 20.61 8.22 -1.88
N PRO A 143 21.68 7.57 -2.37
CA PRO A 143 23.03 7.85 -1.88
C PRO A 143 23.46 9.29 -2.16
N ASP A 144 24.44 9.79 -1.40
CA ASP A 144 24.82 11.20 -1.43
C ASP A 144 25.55 11.59 -2.73
N SER A 145 24.91 12.39 -3.58
CA SER A 145 25.53 13.03 -4.75
C SER A 145 25.97 14.48 -4.51
N GLY A 146 26.14 14.89 -3.25
CA GLY A 146 26.45 16.26 -2.82
C GLY A 146 25.26 17.04 -2.25
N PHE A 147 24.12 16.39 -2.05
CA PHE A 147 22.88 16.98 -1.49
C PHE A 147 22.42 16.30 -0.19
N GLY A 148 23.21 15.34 0.31
CA GLY A 148 22.89 14.52 1.48
C GLY A 148 22.21 13.21 1.08
N ALA A 149 22.75 12.09 1.55
CA ALA A 149 22.10 10.80 1.44
C ALA A 149 20.71 10.85 2.09
N THR A 150 19.72 10.24 1.46
CA THR A 150 18.33 10.34 1.89
C THR A 150 17.65 8.99 1.87
N VAL A 151 17.01 8.63 2.97
CA VAL A 151 15.99 7.58 2.98
C VAL A 151 14.63 8.25 2.89
N ALA A 152 13.83 7.84 1.92
CA ALA A 152 12.47 8.33 1.74
C ALA A 152 11.47 7.17 1.84
N ALA A 153 10.26 7.51 2.24
CA ALA A 153 9.10 6.67 2.00
C ALA A 153 8.15 7.45 1.10
N THR A 154 7.62 6.81 0.07
CA THR A 154 6.81 7.47 -0.96
C THR A 154 5.53 6.68 -1.17
N LEU A 155 4.41 7.36 -1.29
CA LEU A 155 3.13 6.80 -1.69
C LEU A 155 2.53 7.68 -2.80
N ILE A 156 2.22 7.04 -3.94
CA ILE A 156 1.70 7.70 -5.14
C ILE A 156 0.34 7.09 -5.48
N SER A 157 -0.67 7.95 -5.55
CA SER A 157 -2.03 7.54 -5.91
C SER A 157 -2.18 7.19 -7.40
N GLU A 158 -3.33 6.62 -7.76
CA GLU A 158 -3.77 6.47 -9.15
C GLU A 158 -3.84 7.86 -9.83
N GLN A 159 -4.27 8.85 -9.03
CA GLN A 159 -4.19 10.31 -9.17
C GLN A 159 -2.89 10.97 -9.66
N HIS A 160 -1.76 10.26 -9.61
CA HIS A 160 -0.40 10.84 -9.57
C HIS A 160 -0.19 11.85 -8.43
N GLN A 161 -0.92 11.72 -7.32
CA GLN A 161 -0.67 12.56 -6.15
C GLN A 161 0.42 11.93 -5.29
N TRP A 162 1.40 12.74 -4.90
CA TRP A 162 2.54 12.30 -4.11
C TRP A 162 2.33 12.62 -2.63
N ALA A 163 2.63 11.65 -1.78
CA ALA A 163 2.89 11.84 -0.38
C ALA A 163 4.24 11.18 -0.07
N THR A 164 5.20 11.95 0.41
CA THR A 164 6.58 11.46 0.60
C THR A 164 7.21 12.10 1.84
N SER A 165 8.18 11.41 2.41
CA SER A 165 9.03 11.92 3.48
C SER A 165 10.49 11.86 3.05
N PHE A 166 11.31 12.79 3.56
CA PHE A 166 12.73 12.88 3.20
C PHE A 166 13.57 12.92 4.46
N ASN A 167 14.21 11.81 4.79
CA ASN A 167 15.10 11.70 5.94
C ASN A 167 16.52 11.96 5.47
N SER A 168 16.95 13.22 5.55
CA SER A 168 18.25 13.67 5.06
C SER A 168 18.91 14.64 6.06
N PRO A 169 20.24 14.52 6.29
CA PRO A 169 21.11 13.46 5.79
C PRO A 169 20.93 12.16 6.59
N LEU A 170 20.81 11.02 5.90
CA LEU A 170 20.77 9.69 6.47
C LEU A 170 21.53 8.68 5.56
N PRO A 171 22.86 8.61 5.68
CA PRO A 171 23.66 7.65 4.91
C PRO A 171 23.47 6.22 5.44
N LEU A 172 23.47 5.25 4.51
CA LEU A 172 23.58 3.84 4.83
C LEU A 172 25.02 3.41 4.58
N GLU A 173 25.65 2.82 5.58
CA GLU A 173 27.00 2.29 5.45
C GLU A 173 26.94 0.97 4.67
N THR A 174 27.90 0.75 3.77
CA THR A 174 28.01 -0.54 3.10
C THR A 174 28.39 -1.63 4.11
N ASP A 175 27.95 -2.85 3.82
CA ASP A 175 28.11 -4.04 4.65
C ASP A 175 27.44 -3.98 6.03
N VAL A 176 26.65 -2.93 6.31
CA VAL A 176 25.75 -2.86 7.46
C VAL A 176 24.34 -3.29 7.04
N GLU A 177 23.74 -4.18 7.83
CA GLU A 177 22.36 -4.58 7.65
C GLU A 177 21.43 -3.58 8.34
N TYR A 178 20.45 -3.13 7.56
CA TYR A 178 19.37 -2.26 8.04
C TYR A 178 18.04 -2.98 7.87
N ARG A 179 17.20 -2.96 8.90
CA ARG A 179 15.81 -3.40 8.81
C ARG A 179 14.91 -2.18 8.69
N PHE A 180 14.07 -2.16 7.65
CA PHE A 180 13.06 -1.13 7.48
C PHE A 180 11.68 -1.72 7.74
N ARG A 181 10.81 -0.90 8.30
CA ARG A 181 9.42 -1.24 8.54
C ARG A 181 8.54 -0.05 8.21
N LEU A 182 7.56 -0.28 7.34
CA LEU A 182 6.63 0.70 6.80
C LEU A 182 5.20 0.26 7.16
N VAL A 183 4.48 1.05 7.96
CA VAL A 183 3.11 0.74 8.41
C VAL A 183 2.16 1.81 7.94
N PHE A 184 1.21 1.43 7.08
CA PHE A 184 0.11 2.30 6.68
C PHE A 184 -1.13 2.03 7.53
N THR A 185 -1.63 3.09 8.17
CA THR A 185 -2.88 3.07 8.94
C THR A 185 -3.92 3.97 8.28
N PRO A 186 -5.08 3.42 7.85
CA PRO A 186 -6.10 4.19 7.14
C PRO A 186 -6.83 5.19 8.06
N GLU A 187 -6.87 4.95 9.37
CA GLU A 187 -7.63 5.78 10.33
C GLU A 187 -7.08 7.21 10.45
N ASP A 188 -5.75 7.35 10.44
CA ASP A 188 -5.06 8.63 10.45
C ASP A 188 -4.39 8.95 9.11
N ARG A 189 -4.56 8.07 8.11
CA ARG A 189 -4.08 8.21 6.73
C ARG A 189 -2.58 8.44 6.67
N ARG A 190 -1.83 7.58 7.38
CA ARG A 190 -0.41 7.79 7.61
C ARG A 190 0.39 6.53 7.35
N LEU A 191 1.51 6.70 6.65
CA LEU A 191 2.55 5.69 6.53
C LEU A 191 3.69 6.07 7.47
N ARG A 192 3.93 5.24 8.48
CA ARG A 192 5.01 5.38 9.45
C ARG A 192 6.17 4.52 9.03
N ALA A 193 7.39 5.04 9.10
CA ALA A 193 8.58 4.27 8.77
C ALA A 193 9.56 4.23 9.96
N THR A 194 10.18 3.09 10.18
CA THR A 194 11.28 2.92 11.14
C THR A 194 12.45 2.24 10.47
N MET A 195 13.66 2.57 10.94
CA MET A 195 14.91 1.94 10.56
C MET A 195 15.57 1.35 11.79
N GLU A 196 15.99 0.10 11.71
CA GLU A 196 16.79 -0.57 12.73
C GLU A 196 18.17 -0.90 12.17
N ALA A 197 19.22 -0.67 12.97
CA ALA A 197 20.58 -1.08 12.68
C ALA A 197 21.21 -1.62 13.97
N GLY A 198 21.48 -2.93 14.02
CA GLY A 198 21.86 -3.61 15.27
C GLY A 198 20.77 -3.43 16.34
N ASN A 199 21.11 -2.78 17.46
CA ASN A 199 20.17 -2.54 18.58
C ASN A 199 19.52 -1.14 18.54
N SER A 200 19.80 -0.34 17.52
CA SER A 200 19.30 1.03 17.41
C SER A 200 18.04 1.07 16.56
N LEU A 201 16.93 1.51 17.14
CA LEU A 201 15.67 1.79 16.44
C LEU A 201 15.53 3.31 16.24
N THR A 202 15.46 3.72 14.98
CA THR A 202 15.31 5.12 14.56
C THR A 202 13.93 5.32 13.91
N PRO A 203 13.04 6.13 14.49
CA PRO A 203 11.83 6.55 13.79
C PRO A 203 12.21 7.48 12.64
N LEU A 204 11.63 7.24 11.46
CA LEU A 204 11.74 8.11 10.31
C LEU A 204 10.52 9.03 10.25
N GLN A 205 10.62 10.10 9.44
CA GLN A 205 9.52 11.02 9.22
C GLN A 205 8.32 10.30 8.60
N ASP A 206 7.15 10.48 9.23
CA ASP A 206 5.87 9.98 8.75
C ASP A 206 5.50 10.60 7.39
N VAL A 207 4.88 9.79 6.53
CA VAL A 207 4.19 10.25 5.32
C VAL A 207 2.71 10.41 5.65
N GLN A 208 2.22 11.64 5.59
CA GLN A 208 0.82 11.97 5.85
C GLN A 208 0.08 12.19 4.53
N LEU A 209 -0.99 11.42 4.30
CA LEU A 209 -1.89 11.70 3.18
C LEU A 209 -2.72 12.94 3.50
N LYS A 210 -2.71 13.91 2.57
CA LYS A 210 -3.49 15.15 2.67
C LYS A 210 -4.99 14.90 2.51
N ASP A 211 -5.80 15.87 2.89
CA ASP A 211 -7.23 15.86 2.57
C ASP A 211 -7.44 15.82 1.04
N GLY A 212 -8.35 14.95 0.61
CA GLY A 212 -8.60 14.72 -0.81
C GLY A 212 -7.47 13.92 -1.51
N PHE A 213 -6.59 13.26 -0.76
CA PHE A 213 -5.69 12.27 -1.35
C PHE A 213 -6.53 11.13 -1.96
N ASP A 214 -6.23 10.87 -3.21
CA ASP A 214 -6.92 9.92 -4.06
C ASP A 214 -6.60 8.47 -3.67
N ASP A 215 -7.32 7.51 -4.22
CA ASP A 215 -7.01 6.10 -3.93
C ASP A 215 -5.74 5.62 -4.62
N PHE A 216 -5.22 4.49 -4.16
CA PHE A 216 -4.15 3.75 -4.82
C PHE A 216 -4.57 2.30 -4.99
N SER A 217 -3.91 1.61 -5.92
CA SER A 217 -4.20 0.21 -6.23
C SER A 217 -2.91 -0.59 -6.29
N LEU A 218 -2.48 -1.18 -5.17
CA LEU A 218 -1.22 -1.92 -5.05
C LEU A 218 -1.52 -3.43 -5.04
N ASP A 219 -0.95 -4.22 -5.94
CA ASP A 219 -1.28 -5.65 -6.09
C ASP A 219 -0.08 -6.58 -6.03
N THR A 220 1.11 -6.02 -5.86
CA THR A 220 2.37 -6.74 -6.02
C THR A 220 3.42 -6.20 -5.05
N LEU A 221 4.10 -7.11 -4.34
CA LEU A 221 5.31 -6.83 -3.58
C LEU A 221 6.53 -6.96 -4.50
N ALA A 222 7.48 -6.02 -4.44
CA ALA A 222 8.63 -6.02 -5.34
C ALA A 222 9.91 -5.41 -4.73
N VAL A 223 11.04 -5.98 -5.14
CA VAL A 223 12.34 -5.29 -5.17
C VAL A 223 12.52 -4.69 -6.56
N MET A 224 12.80 -3.38 -6.62
CA MET A 224 12.65 -2.59 -7.86
C MET A 224 13.98 -1.99 -8.27
N SER A 225 14.40 -2.25 -9.51
CA SER A 225 15.50 -1.55 -10.19
C SER A 225 14.92 -0.68 -11.30
N TYR A 226 14.86 0.63 -11.06
CA TYR A 226 14.26 1.58 -11.99
C TYR A 226 15.23 2.11 -13.03
N SER A 227 14.73 2.31 -14.24
CA SER A 227 15.45 3.01 -15.30
C SER A 227 15.58 4.50 -14.99
N ASP A 228 16.76 5.06 -15.26
CA ASP A 228 17.04 6.49 -15.21
C ASP A 228 16.46 7.26 -16.42
N ALA A 229 15.66 6.62 -17.27
CA ALA A 229 15.00 7.22 -18.42
C ALA A 229 13.98 8.32 -18.03
N GLY A 230 13.90 9.35 -18.88
CA GLY A 230 12.93 10.44 -18.73
C GLY A 230 13.30 11.54 -17.73
N GLN A 231 14.44 11.44 -17.05
CA GLN A 231 14.92 12.48 -16.14
C GLN A 231 15.20 13.82 -16.84
N ASP A 232 14.97 14.91 -16.10
CA ASP A 232 15.44 16.24 -16.48
C ASP A 232 16.98 16.22 -16.57
N PRO A 233 17.58 16.54 -17.73
CA PRO A 233 19.03 16.57 -17.90
C PRO A 233 19.78 17.42 -16.87
N GLN A 234 19.16 18.46 -16.28
CA GLN A 234 19.80 19.32 -15.29
C GLN A 234 20.04 18.60 -13.95
N PHE A 235 19.16 17.68 -13.58
CA PHE A 235 19.21 16.95 -12.31
C PHE A 235 19.33 15.44 -12.52
N ALA A 236 19.70 15.03 -13.73
CA ALA A 236 19.73 13.63 -14.10
C ALA A 236 20.77 12.88 -13.26
N GLY A 237 20.29 11.88 -12.54
CA GLY A 237 21.10 10.97 -11.78
C GLY A 237 21.07 9.56 -12.34
N SER A 238 22.03 8.76 -11.90
CA SER A 238 22.09 7.34 -12.22
C SER A 238 22.78 6.60 -11.10
N ILE A 239 22.43 5.33 -10.95
CA ILE A 239 23.00 4.47 -9.93
C ILE A 239 23.35 3.12 -10.52
N ARG A 240 24.46 2.58 -10.04
CA ARG A 240 24.74 1.15 -10.02
C ARG A 240 25.08 0.76 -8.60
N ALA A 241 24.23 -0.05 -7.97
CA ALA A 241 24.45 -0.54 -6.63
C ALA A 241 24.28 -2.05 -6.58
N GLU A 242 24.97 -2.68 -5.64
CA GLU A 242 24.92 -4.12 -5.40
C GLU A 242 24.65 -4.34 -3.91
N GLY A 243 23.87 -5.36 -3.59
CA GLY A 243 23.53 -5.68 -2.21
C GLY A 243 22.65 -6.91 -2.10
N VAL A 244 22.07 -7.08 -0.91
CA VAL A 244 21.12 -8.14 -0.62
C VAL A 244 19.85 -7.55 0.00
N VAL A 245 18.71 -8.17 -0.32
CA VAL A 245 17.42 -7.96 0.34
C VAL A 245 16.99 -9.28 0.95
N ASP A 246 16.49 -9.23 2.18
CA ASP A 246 16.07 -10.42 2.92
C ASP A 246 14.94 -10.13 3.91
N ASP A 247 14.45 -11.16 4.62
CA ASP A 247 13.45 -11.05 5.69
C ASP A 247 12.21 -10.23 5.30
N LEU A 248 11.72 -10.42 4.07
CA LEU A 248 10.55 -9.73 3.54
C LEU A 248 9.29 -10.23 4.23
N TRP A 249 8.63 -9.32 4.92
CA TRP A 249 7.36 -9.57 5.59
C TRP A 249 6.32 -8.55 5.14
N LEU A 250 5.17 -9.03 4.68
CA LEU A 250 4.02 -8.19 4.40
C LEU A 250 2.82 -8.73 5.18
N GLU A 251 2.25 -7.91 6.05
CA GLU A 251 0.97 -8.18 6.71
C GLU A 251 -0.07 -7.20 6.19
N VAL A 252 -1.23 -7.72 5.77
CA VAL A 252 -2.37 -6.92 5.33
C VAL A 252 -3.56 -7.31 6.18
N ARG A 253 -4.03 -6.36 6.97
CA ARG A 253 -5.27 -6.49 7.73
C ARG A 253 -6.43 -5.93 6.90
N PRO A 254 -7.58 -6.61 6.88
CA PRO A 254 -8.72 -6.13 6.11
C PRO A 254 -9.24 -4.79 6.67
N PRO A 255 -10.06 -4.05 5.90
CA PRO A 255 -10.65 -2.80 6.37
C PRO A 255 -11.50 -3.00 7.63
N ALA A 256 -11.64 -1.94 8.42
CA ALA A 256 -12.49 -1.97 9.62
C ALA A 256 -13.95 -2.35 9.27
N ILE A 257 -14.46 -1.93 8.11
CA ILE A 257 -15.82 -2.24 7.65
C ILE A 257 -15.71 -3.01 6.33
N GLN A 258 -16.29 -4.21 6.29
CA GLN A 258 -16.33 -5.06 5.09
C GLN A 258 -17.77 -5.45 4.75
N GLU A 259 -18.04 -5.79 3.49
CA GLU A 259 -19.36 -6.25 3.02
C GLU A 259 -20.52 -5.35 3.50
N PHE A 260 -20.34 -4.04 3.38
CA PHE A 260 -21.34 -3.07 3.85
C PHE A 260 -22.55 -3.04 2.90
N HIS A 261 -23.73 -3.29 3.46
CA HIS A 261 -25.01 -3.18 2.80
C HIS A 261 -25.96 -2.32 3.63
N GLY A 262 -26.59 -1.33 2.98
CA GLY A 262 -27.63 -0.50 3.58
C GLY A 262 -28.98 -0.76 2.91
N ALA A 263 -30.02 -1.04 3.69
CA ALA A 263 -31.36 -1.29 3.14
C ALA A 263 -32.47 -0.79 4.07
N LEU A 264 -33.63 -0.49 3.48
CA LEU A 264 -34.85 -0.26 4.24
C LEU A 264 -35.49 -1.62 4.55
N GLU A 265 -35.55 -1.99 5.82
CA GLU A 265 -36.17 -3.22 6.29
C GLU A 265 -37.28 -2.87 7.28
N GLN A 266 -38.52 -3.32 7.00
CA GLN A 266 -39.67 -3.11 7.89
C GLN A 266 -39.92 -1.63 8.26
N GLY A 267 -39.59 -0.70 7.36
CA GLY A 267 -39.78 0.74 7.57
C GLY A 267 -38.65 1.45 8.34
N ALA A 268 -37.58 0.73 8.68
CA ALA A 268 -36.38 1.26 9.33
C ALA A 268 -35.14 1.01 8.48
N TRP A 269 -34.18 1.93 8.48
CA TRP A 269 -32.94 1.73 7.73
C TRP A 269 -31.97 0.87 8.53
N ARG A 270 -31.37 -0.13 7.89
CA ARG A 270 -30.42 -1.08 8.48
C ARG A 270 -29.11 -1.08 7.70
N ALA A 271 -28.00 -1.01 8.43
CA ALA A 271 -26.67 -1.38 7.97
C ALA A 271 -26.39 -2.83 8.36
N THR A 272 -25.96 -3.64 7.41
CA THR A 272 -25.38 -4.97 7.60
C THR A 272 -23.93 -4.92 7.12
N PHE A 273 -23.00 -5.45 7.89
CA PHE A 273 -21.57 -5.38 7.62
C PHE A 273 -20.81 -6.45 8.38
N ILE A 274 -19.54 -6.68 8.01
CA ILE A 274 -18.58 -7.45 8.80
C ILE A 274 -17.65 -6.46 9.48
N GLY A 275 -17.67 -6.43 10.82
CA GLY A 275 -16.86 -5.51 11.62
C GLY A 275 -15.66 -6.23 12.25
N ARG A 276 -14.44 -5.73 12.01
CA ARG A 276 -13.22 -6.15 12.71
C ARG A 276 -13.33 -6.03 14.23
N ALA A 277 -12.82 -7.04 14.93
CA ALA A 277 -12.97 -7.17 16.36
C ALA A 277 -12.28 -6.05 17.17
N ASP A 278 -11.27 -5.36 16.63
CA ASP A 278 -10.56 -4.27 17.31
C ASP A 278 -11.26 -2.89 17.22
N PHE A 279 -12.49 -2.84 16.70
CA PHE A 279 -13.27 -1.61 16.53
C PHE A 279 -14.64 -1.68 17.20
N ASP A 280 -15.16 -0.52 17.56
CA ASP A 280 -16.57 -0.26 17.88
C ASP A 280 -17.24 0.47 16.72
N TYR A 281 -18.50 0.10 16.44
CA TYR A 281 -19.26 0.60 15.28
C TYR A 281 -20.49 1.38 15.72
N THR A 282 -20.64 2.59 15.17
CA THR A 282 -21.80 3.46 15.37
C THR A 282 -22.46 3.74 14.04
N LEU A 283 -23.78 3.55 13.97
CA LEU A 283 -24.56 4.00 12.82
C LEU A 283 -24.89 5.47 13.03
N GLU A 284 -24.59 6.29 12.03
CA GLU A 284 -24.86 7.72 12.04
C GLU A 284 -25.77 8.10 10.88
N ALA A 285 -26.64 9.09 11.13
CA ALA A 285 -27.53 9.64 10.13
C ALA A 285 -27.33 11.15 9.98
N SER A 286 -27.64 11.65 8.79
CA SER A 286 -27.58 13.06 8.43
C SER A 286 -28.73 13.42 7.49
N ASP A 287 -29.24 14.64 7.55
CA ASP A 287 -30.20 15.20 6.59
C ASP A 287 -29.52 16.07 5.51
N ASP A 288 -28.27 16.48 5.75
CA ASP A 288 -27.55 17.47 4.93
C ASP A 288 -26.13 17.06 4.49
N LEU A 289 -25.68 15.84 4.87
CA LEU A 289 -24.34 15.29 4.69
C LEU A 289 -23.21 16.02 5.45
N ARG A 290 -23.54 17.01 6.28
CA ARG A 290 -22.58 17.82 7.05
C ARG A 290 -22.66 17.49 8.54
N ALA A 291 -23.85 17.56 9.11
CA ALA A 291 -24.11 17.21 10.50
C ALA A 291 -24.49 15.73 10.61
N TRP A 292 -23.70 14.98 11.37
CA TRP A 292 -23.91 13.54 11.57
C TRP A 292 -24.26 13.27 13.03
N THR A 293 -25.35 12.55 13.26
CA THR A 293 -25.83 12.18 14.59
C THR A 293 -25.81 10.67 14.73
N ALA A 294 -25.32 10.15 15.86
CA ALA A 294 -25.41 8.74 16.19
C ALA A 294 -26.87 8.30 16.41
N VAL A 295 -27.27 7.20 15.78
CA VAL A 295 -28.65 6.69 15.84
C VAL A 295 -28.74 5.26 16.36
N ALA A 296 -27.64 4.51 16.31
CA ALA A 296 -27.49 3.19 16.92
C ALA A 296 -26.03 2.87 17.23
N GLY A 297 -25.81 1.95 18.19
CA GLY A 297 -24.49 1.61 18.71
C GLY A 297 -23.99 2.58 19.79
N PRO A 298 -22.69 2.56 20.14
CA PRO A 298 -21.66 1.68 19.58
C PRO A 298 -21.89 0.20 19.90
N ILE A 299 -21.49 -0.69 18.98
CA ILE A 299 -21.36 -2.15 19.23
C ILE A 299 -19.94 -2.60 18.87
N PRO A 300 -19.35 -3.55 19.61
CA PRO A 300 -18.05 -4.11 19.24
C PRO A 300 -18.16 -4.89 17.94
N GLY A 301 -17.09 -4.87 17.15
CA GLY A 301 -16.92 -5.77 16.02
C GLY A 301 -16.78 -7.21 16.48
N THR A 302 -17.26 -8.12 15.64
CA THR A 302 -17.29 -9.56 15.94
C THR A 302 -16.43 -10.39 15.00
N GLY A 303 -15.85 -9.80 13.96
CA GLY A 303 -15.24 -10.51 12.84
C GLY A 303 -16.25 -11.24 11.95
N THR A 304 -17.56 -11.10 12.22
CA THR A 304 -18.65 -11.76 11.49
C THR A 304 -19.71 -10.74 11.08
N VAL A 305 -20.70 -11.20 10.31
CA VAL A 305 -21.82 -10.35 9.88
C VAL A 305 -22.59 -9.85 11.10
N GLN A 306 -22.73 -8.53 11.21
CA GLN A 306 -23.48 -7.83 12.24
C GLN A 306 -24.31 -6.70 11.62
N SER A 307 -25.26 -6.16 12.39
CA SER A 307 -26.15 -5.12 11.88
C SER A 307 -26.46 -4.05 12.91
N LEU A 308 -26.65 -2.81 12.44
CA LEU A 308 -27.19 -1.68 13.20
C LEU A 308 -28.41 -1.13 12.46
N THR A 309 -29.49 -0.86 13.18
CA THR A 309 -30.75 -0.35 12.61
C THR A 309 -31.05 1.00 13.25
N ASP A 310 -31.43 2.00 12.44
CA ASP A 310 -31.95 3.28 12.92
C ASP A 310 -33.34 3.05 13.52
N PRO A 311 -33.55 3.24 14.84
CA PRO A 311 -34.84 2.98 15.47
C PRO A 311 -35.89 4.05 15.14
N ARG A 312 -35.50 5.16 14.50
CA ARG A 312 -36.39 6.28 14.21
C ARG A 312 -37.21 6.01 12.94
N PRO A 313 -38.43 6.58 12.82
CA PRO A 313 -39.19 6.53 11.58
C PRO A 313 -38.38 7.14 10.43
N MET A 314 -38.45 6.55 9.23
CA MET A 314 -37.72 7.04 8.07
C MET A 314 -38.15 8.48 7.72
N ALA A 315 -37.22 9.43 7.83
CA ALA A 315 -37.43 10.79 7.37
C ALA A 315 -37.45 10.84 5.83
N ALA A 316 -38.13 11.85 5.25
CA ALA A 316 -38.23 12.01 3.80
C ALA A 316 -36.85 12.18 3.11
N ARG A 317 -35.82 12.58 3.86
CA ARG A 317 -34.41 12.64 3.44
C ARG A 317 -33.54 12.21 4.63
N ALA A 318 -32.82 11.11 4.47
CA ALA A 318 -31.82 10.68 5.43
C ALA A 318 -30.68 10.01 4.67
N PHE A 319 -29.46 10.37 5.05
CA PHE A 319 -28.22 9.73 4.64
C PHE A 319 -27.65 8.97 5.82
N TYR A 320 -27.02 7.84 5.56
CA TYR A 320 -26.48 6.96 6.59
C TYR A 320 -25.01 6.68 6.33
N ARG A 321 -24.22 6.60 7.40
CA ARG A 321 -22.85 6.09 7.37
C ARG A 321 -22.57 5.24 8.59
N LEU A 322 -21.65 4.31 8.44
CA LEU A 322 -21.13 3.53 9.55
C LEU A 322 -19.78 4.12 9.95
N ARG A 323 -19.64 4.49 11.23
CA ARG A 323 -18.37 4.94 11.80
C ARG A 323 -17.74 3.80 12.59
N ALA A 324 -16.49 3.47 12.26
CA ALA A 324 -15.65 2.56 13.05
C ALA A 324 -14.70 3.39 13.92
N ALA A 325 -14.58 3.05 15.20
CA ALA A 325 -13.63 3.64 16.14
C ALA A 325 -12.77 2.54 16.76
N ARG A 326 -11.45 2.66 16.66
CA ARG A 326 -10.52 1.67 17.24
C ARG A 326 -10.66 1.68 18.76
N ARG A 327 -10.68 0.49 19.37
CA ARG A 327 -10.74 0.31 20.83
C ARG A 327 -9.37 0.50 21.48
#